data_AF-A0A397T7Z9-F1
#
_entry.id   AF-A0A397T7Z9-F1
#
_cell.length_a   1.000
_cell.length_b   1.000
_cell.length_c   1.000
_cell.angle_alpha   90.00
_cell.angle_beta   90.00
_cell.angle_gamma   90.00
#
_symmetry.space_group_name_H-M   'P 1'
#
loop_
_entity.id
_entity.type
_entity.pdbx_description
1 polymer ?
#
loop_
_entity_poly.entity_id
_entity_poly.type
_entity_poly.pdbx_seq_one_letter_code
_entity_poly.pdbx_strand_id
1 'polypeptide(L)'
;MSSEKENTGFDETGTAVVQINDLVHEKIINEQVHIEDYKISYWQLYSYATKRDWILMIFGLICAAIAGAALPVMTIIFGQLLDYFSQFQTKQISELEFTHQINYYTLFFVYLAIITFFTSYFFMACWAATGERITRKIREEYLRAVLRQNIAYFDKLGAGEVTTRITNDTHLIQDGISEKVSMAFS
;
A
#
# COMPACT_ATOMS: atom_id res chain seq x y z
N MET A 1 -48.95 59.56 -25.28
CA MET A 1 -48.92 58.16 -25.72
C MET A 1 -47.52 57.63 -25.50
N SER A 2 -47.39 56.67 -24.57
CA SER A 2 -46.31 55.68 -24.44
C SER A 2 -44.87 56.19 -24.42
N SER A 3 -44.28 56.37 -23.23
CA SER A 3 -43.64 55.31 -22.43
C SER A 3 -42.32 54.80 -23.03
N GLU A 4 -41.27 54.95 -22.22
CA GLU A 4 -40.27 53.91 -21.96
C GLU A 4 -39.23 53.63 -23.05
N LYS A 5 -38.13 54.39 -22.98
CA LYS A 5 -36.80 53.92 -23.39
C LYS A 5 -35.83 54.17 -22.25
N GLU A 6 -36.18 53.61 -21.09
CA GLU A 6 -35.27 53.51 -19.96
C GLU A 6 -34.42 52.25 -20.15
N ASN A 7 -33.13 52.46 -20.37
CA ASN A 7 -32.06 51.62 -19.85
C ASN A 7 -31.98 50.15 -20.36
N THR A 8 -31.73 49.95 -21.65
CA THR A 8 -31.35 48.61 -22.19
C THR A 8 -29.83 48.43 -22.37
N GLY A 9 -29.02 49.40 -21.96
CA GLY A 9 -27.55 49.36 -22.14
C GLY A 9 -26.77 48.81 -20.94
N PHE A 10 -27.42 48.64 -19.77
CA PHE A 10 -26.76 48.16 -18.55
C PHE A 10 -26.84 46.62 -18.40
N ASP A 11 -27.81 45.98 -19.07
CA ASP A 11 -28.09 44.54 -18.94
C ASP A 11 -27.12 43.65 -19.75
N GLU A 12 -26.71 44.06 -20.96
CA GLU A 12 -25.78 43.29 -21.79
C GLU A 12 -24.35 43.28 -21.19
N THR A 13 -23.90 44.40 -20.64
CA THR A 13 -22.61 44.51 -19.95
C THR A 13 -22.59 43.76 -18.62
N GLY A 14 -23.69 43.79 -17.85
CA GLY A 14 -23.82 43.01 -16.61
C GLY A 14 -23.81 41.51 -16.87
N THR A 15 -24.56 41.06 -17.89
CA THR A 15 -24.62 39.65 -18.31
C THR A 15 -23.27 39.18 -18.84
N ALA A 16 -22.57 40.01 -19.64
CA ALA A 16 -21.24 39.69 -20.14
C ALA A 16 -20.18 39.60 -19.01
N VAL A 17 -20.24 40.48 -18.00
CA VAL A 17 -19.31 40.43 -16.86
C VAL A 17 -19.56 39.20 -15.99
N VAL A 18 -20.83 38.84 -15.73
CA VAL A 18 -21.19 37.59 -15.02
C VAL A 18 -20.69 36.37 -15.78
N GLN A 19 -20.91 36.34 -17.10
CA GLN A 19 -20.50 35.23 -17.95
C GLN A 19 -18.97 35.10 -18.08
N ILE A 20 -18.24 36.21 -18.10
CA ILE A 20 -16.77 36.19 -18.02
C ILE A 20 -16.32 35.67 -16.65
N ASN A 21 -16.97 36.07 -15.56
CA ASN A 21 -16.59 35.64 -14.22
C ASN A 21 -16.88 34.14 -14.01
N ASP A 22 -18.00 33.64 -14.54
CA ASP A 22 -18.34 32.22 -14.55
C ASP A 22 -17.38 31.40 -15.41
N LEU A 23 -16.99 31.89 -16.59
CA LEU A 23 -15.97 31.26 -17.44
C LEU A 23 -14.57 31.28 -16.82
N VAL A 24 -14.24 32.33 -16.07
CA VAL A 24 -12.98 32.43 -15.30
C VAL A 24 -13.01 31.47 -14.11
N HIS A 25 -14.12 31.39 -13.38
CA HIS A 25 -14.30 30.41 -12.31
C HIS A 25 -14.27 28.97 -12.84
N GLU A 26 -14.91 28.70 -13.98
CA GLU A 26 -14.89 27.39 -14.64
C GLU A 26 -13.48 27.01 -15.11
N LYS A 27 -12.72 27.96 -15.65
CA LYS A 27 -11.30 27.75 -16.01
C LYS A 27 -10.42 27.49 -14.79
N ILE A 28 -10.53 28.29 -13.73
CA ILE A 28 -9.74 28.09 -12.49
C ILE A 28 -10.04 26.72 -11.89
N ILE A 29 -11.30 26.29 -11.93
CA ILE A 29 -11.70 24.96 -11.45
C ILE A 29 -11.15 23.86 -12.37
N ASN A 30 -11.29 23.98 -13.71
CA ASN A 30 -10.76 22.98 -14.64
C ASN A 30 -9.23 22.87 -14.58
N GLU A 31 -8.53 23.97 -14.33
CA GLU A 31 -7.08 24.01 -14.20
C GLU A 31 -6.61 23.46 -12.84
N GLN A 32 -7.41 23.60 -11.77
CA GLN A 32 -7.17 22.95 -10.48
C GLN A 32 -7.60 21.47 -10.44
N VAL A 33 -8.47 21.04 -11.35
CA VAL A 33 -8.90 19.64 -11.52
C VAL A 33 -7.92 18.85 -12.38
N HIS A 34 -7.08 19.53 -13.17
CA HIS A 34 -6.03 18.87 -13.94
C HIS A 34 -4.85 18.50 -13.03
N ILE A 35 -5.01 17.41 -12.29
CA ILE A 35 -3.90 16.73 -11.64
C ILE A 35 -3.06 16.16 -12.79
N GLU A 36 -1.92 16.77 -13.13
CA GLU A 36 -0.94 16.07 -13.96
C GLU A 36 -0.64 14.74 -13.28
N ASP A 37 -0.71 13.63 -14.03
CA ASP A 37 -0.33 12.29 -13.58
C ASP A 37 1.18 12.27 -13.28
N TYR A 38 1.57 12.90 -12.17
CA TYR A 38 2.92 12.82 -11.67
C TYR A 38 3.10 11.42 -11.11
N LYS A 39 3.83 10.59 -11.85
CA LYS A 39 4.30 9.29 -11.38
C LYS A 39 5.28 9.54 -10.23
N ILE A 40 4.75 9.61 -9.00
CA ILE A 40 5.57 9.70 -7.81
C ILE A 40 6.42 8.43 -7.73
N SER A 41 7.74 8.61 -7.71
CA SER A 41 8.67 7.50 -7.49
C SER A 41 8.40 6.91 -6.11
N TYR A 42 8.24 5.59 -6.01
CA TYR A 42 8.06 4.88 -4.72
C TYR A 42 9.12 5.27 -3.67
N TRP A 43 10.32 5.64 -4.12
CA TRP A 43 11.42 6.14 -3.30
C TRP A 43 11.15 7.49 -2.62
N GLN A 44 10.40 8.40 -3.26
CA GLN A 44 9.99 9.67 -2.64
C GLN A 44 8.96 9.44 -1.54
N LEU A 45 8.10 8.43 -1.68
CA LEU A 45 7.14 8.05 -0.64
C LEU A 45 7.84 7.48 0.60
N TYR A 46 8.87 6.65 0.37
CA TYR A 46 9.69 6.05 1.42
C TYR A 46 10.66 7.04 2.09
N SER A 47 10.94 8.19 1.45
CA SER A 47 11.76 9.24 2.04
C SER A 47 11.11 9.91 3.28
N TYR A 48 9.79 9.75 3.45
CA TYR A 48 9.07 10.15 4.66
C TYR A 48 9.22 9.15 5.82
N ALA A 49 9.84 7.97 5.61
CA ALA A 49 10.07 6.98 6.66
C ALA A 49 11.18 7.43 7.62
N THR A 50 10.93 7.29 8.93
CA THR A 50 11.87 7.71 9.97
C THR A 50 13.07 6.75 10.00
N LYS A 51 14.27 7.19 10.44
CA LYS A 51 15.46 6.31 10.55
C LYS A 51 15.20 4.99 11.31
N ARG A 52 14.28 5.00 12.29
CA ARG A 52 13.86 3.81 13.04
C ARG A 52 12.99 2.85 12.21
N ASP A 53 12.13 3.40 11.37
CA ASP A 53 11.29 2.62 10.45
C ASP A 53 12.19 1.93 9.42
N TRP A 54 13.27 2.60 8.97
CA TRP A 54 14.25 2.01 8.03
C TRP A 54 14.98 0.79 8.60
N ILE A 55 15.35 0.83 9.88
CA ILE A 55 15.98 -0.32 10.56
C ILE A 55 14.97 -1.48 10.70
N LEU A 56 13.74 -1.19 11.07
CA LEU A 56 12.66 -2.20 11.15
C LEU A 56 12.36 -2.83 9.80
N MET A 57 12.38 -2.04 8.72
CA MET A 57 12.14 -2.51 7.36
C MET A 57 13.27 -3.39 6.84
N ILE A 58 14.54 -3.06 7.12
CA ILE A 58 15.68 -3.93 6.77
C ILE A 58 15.60 -5.25 7.53
N PHE A 59 15.32 -5.20 8.83
CA PHE A 59 15.19 -6.40 9.64
C PHE A 59 14.03 -7.27 9.15
N GLY A 60 12.89 -6.65 8.83
CA GLY A 60 11.76 -7.30 8.20
C GLY A 60 12.12 -7.96 6.87
N LEU A 61 12.89 -7.30 6.01
CA LEU A 61 13.32 -7.85 4.72
C LEU A 61 14.17 -9.13 4.87
N ILE A 62 15.05 -9.16 5.87
CA ILE A 62 15.85 -10.36 6.19
C ILE A 62 14.94 -11.49 6.65
N CYS A 63 13.98 -11.19 7.54
CA CYS A 63 12.97 -12.16 7.97
C CYS A 63 12.12 -12.67 6.80
N ALA A 64 11.67 -11.79 5.91
CA ALA A 64 10.91 -12.16 4.71
C ALA A 64 11.68 -13.14 3.82
N ALA A 65 12.97 -12.87 3.57
CA ALA A 65 13.82 -13.76 2.78
C ALA A 65 13.94 -15.17 3.40
N ILE A 66 14.08 -15.25 4.73
CA ILE A 66 14.12 -16.53 5.45
C ILE A 66 12.78 -17.28 5.34
N ALA A 67 11.66 -16.57 5.50
CA ALA A 67 10.33 -17.14 5.37
C ALA A 67 10.03 -17.60 3.93
N GLY A 68 10.42 -16.84 2.92
CA GLY A 68 10.28 -17.21 1.50
C GLY A 68 11.14 -18.43 1.12
N ALA A 69 12.32 -18.57 1.73
CA ALA A 69 13.17 -19.75 1.57
C ALA A 69 12.64 -21.01 2.28
N ALA A 70 11.62 -20.90 3.14
CA ALA A 70 11.08 -22.05 3.87
C ALA A 70 10.47 -23.12 2.94
N LEU A 71 9.79 -22.71 1.87
CA LEU A 71 9.18 -23.62 0.89
C LEU A 71 10.22 -24.51 0.17
N PRO A 72 11.27 -23.97 -0.47
CA PRO A 72 12.29 -24.81 -1.12
C PRO A 72 13.06 -25.67 -0.11
N VAL A 73 13.34 -25.16 1.10
CA VAL A 73 14.03 -25.94 2.14
C VAL A 73 13.17 -27.13 2.57
N MET A 74 11.87 -26.92 2.79
CA MET A 74 10.91 -28.00 3.06
C MET A 74 10.91 -29.05 1.95
N THR A 75 10.90 -28.63 0.68
CA THR A 75 10.94 -29.56 -0.46
C THR A 75 12.22 -30.41 -0.49
N ILE A 76 13.39 -29.82 -0.24
CA ILE A 76 14.67 -30.56 -0.24
C ILE A 76 14.69 -31.62 0.87
N ILE A 77 14.26 -31.25 2.08
CA ILE A 77 14.24 -32.17 3.23
C ILE A 77 13.23 -33.29 3.00
N PHE A 78 12.06 -32.96 2.46
CA PHE A 78 11.05 -33.96 2.12
C PHE A 78 11.57 -34.94 1.05
N GLY A 79 12.32 -34.45 0.06
CA GLY A 79 12.98 -35.30 -0.93
C GLY A 79 13.97 -36.27 -0.30
N GLN A 80 14.80 -35.81 0.65
CA GLN A 80 15.73 -36.66 1.40
C GLN A 80 14.98 -37.72 2.23
N LEU A 81 13.91 -37.33 2.91
CA LEU A 81 13.07 -38.25 3.68
C LEU A 81 12.49 -39.36 2.79
N LEU A 82 11.97 -39.01 1.61
CA LEU A 82 11.46 -39.98 0.63
C LEU A 82 12.55 -40.96 0.14
N ASP A 83 13.78 -40.47 -0.03
CA ASP A 83 14.91 -41.30 -0.44
C ASP A 83 15.23 -42.37 0.61
N TYR A 84 15.23 -42.01 1.90
CA TYR A 84 15.36 -42.98 3.00
C TYR A 84 14.20 -43.99 3.06
N PHE A 85 12.97 -43.55 2.78
CA PHE A 85 11.82 -44.47 2.67
C PHE A 85 12.01 -45.48 1.52
N SER A 86 12.54 -45.05 0.37
CA SER A 86 12.82 -45.93 -0.76
C SER A 86 13.93 -46.94 -0.47
N GLN A 87 15.01 -46.49 0.20
CA GLN A 87 16.12 -47.34 0.61
C GLN A 87 15.69 -48.40 1.64
N PHE A 88 14.78 -48.06 2.55
CA PHE A 88 14.19 -49.01 3.50
C PHE A 88 13.34 -50.09 2.78
N GLN A 89 12.50 -49.68 1.81
CA GLN A 89 11.72 -50.64 1.00
C GLN A 89 12.62 -51.58 0.18
N THR A 90 13.73 -51.08 -0.33
CA THR A 90 14.73 -51.87 -1.10
C THR A 90 15.65 -52.70 -0.19
N LYS A 91 15.43 -52.69 1.14
CA LYS A 91 16.26 -53.37 2.16
C LYS A 91 17.74 -53.00 2.13
N GLN A 92 18.06 -51.79 1.67
CA GLN A 92 19.44 -51.30 1.62
C GLN A 92 19.93 -50.77 2.97
N ILE A 93 19.01 -50.39 3.87
CA ILE A 93 19.29 -49.83 5.20
C ILE A 93 18.60 -50.63 6.31
N SER A 94 19.21 -50.65 7.49
CA SER A 94 18.64 -51.29 8.68
C SER A 94 17.47 -50.47 9.26
N GLU A 95 16.52 -51.13 9.91
CA GLU A 95 15.37 -50.51 10.59
C GLU A 95 15.82 -49.51 11.68
N LEU A 96 16.95 -49.79 12.34
CA LEU A 96 17.54 -48.90 13.35
C LEU A 96 18.02 -47.58 12.73
N GLU A 97 18.73 -47.64 11.61
CA GLU A 97 19.24 -46.46 10.90
C GLU A 97 18.09 -45.63 10.32
N PHE A 98 17.10 -46.29 9.74
CA PHE A 98 15.91 -45.65 9.22
C PHE A 98 15.16 -44.84 10.30
N THR A 99 14.90 -45.46 11.45
CA THR A 99 14.19 -44.80 12.56
C THR A 99 14.96 -43.61 13.11
N HIS A 100 16.29 -43.73 13.20
CA HIS A 100 17.14 -42.63 13.66
C HIS A 100 17.11 -41.43 12.69
N GLN A 101 17.22 -41.67 11.38
CA GLN A 101 17.19 -40.62 10.37
C GLN A 101 15.84 -39.92 10.32
N ILE A 102 14.73 -40.68 10.31
CA ILE A 102 13.38 -40.09 10.32
C ILE A 102 13.16 -39.21 11.54
N ASN A 103 13.57 -39.65 12.73
CA ASN A 103 13.39 -38.86 13.93
C ASN A 103 14.19 -37.55 13.86
N TYR A 104 15.41 -37.58 13.31
CA TYR A 104 16.24 -36.40 13.09
C TYR A 104 15.58 -35.39 12.12
N TYR A 105 15.12 -35.85 10.95
CA TYR A 105 14.45 -34.97 9.97
C TYR A 105 13.09 -34.47 10.48
N THR A 106 12.36 -35.27 11.25
CA THR A 106 11.10 -34.87 11.88
C THR A 106 11.32 -33.73 12.89
N LEU A 107 12.34 -33.83 13.73
CA LEU A 107 12.73 -32.74 14.63
C LEU A 107 13.12 -31.47 13.85
N PHE A 108 13.81 -31.62 12.72
CA PHE A 108 14.16 -30.49 11.87
C PHE A 108 12.92 -29.79 11.29
N PHE A 109 11.89 -30.52 10.87
CA PHE A 109 10.61 -29.94 10.45
C PHE A 109 9.93 -29.14 11.56
N VAL A 110 9.97 -29.63 12.80
CA VAL A 110 9.42 -28.91 13.96
C VAL A 110 10.17 -27.58 14.18
N TYR A 111 11.51 -27.60 14.14
CA TYR A 111 12.31 -26.38 14.27
C TYR A 111 12.04 -25.39 13.13
N LEU A 112 11.95 -25.87 11.89
CA LEU A 112 11.67 -25.05 10.72
C LEU A 112 10.29 -24.39 10.84
N ALA A 113 9.27 -25.13 11.28
CA ALA A 113 7.93 -24.60 11.50
C ALA A 113 7.91 -23.48 12.54
N ILE A 114 8.60 -23.67 13.66
CA ILE A 114 8.71 -22.66 14.71
C ILE A 114 9.40 -21.40 14.18
N ILE A 115 10.55 -21.54 13.53
CA ILE A 115 11.32 -20.40 12.99
C ILE A 115 10.48 -19.64 11.96
N THR A 116 9.86 -20.36 11.02
CA THR A 116 9.06 -19.75 9.95
C THR A 116 7.85 -19.03 10.51
N PHE A 117 7.18 -19.60 11.53
CA PHE A 117 6.04 -18.98 12.19
C PHE A 117 6.41 -17.63 12.83
N PHE A 118 7.46 -17.61 13.67
CA PHE A 118 7.90 -16.38 14.33
C PHE A 118 8.41 -15.35 13.33
N THR A 119 9.18 -15.78 12.33
CA THR A 119 9.76 -14.90 11.31
C THR A 119 8.67 -14.26 10.44
N SER A 120 7.70 -15.04 9.98
CA SER A 120 6.56 -14.56 9.20
C SER A 120 5.70 -13.59 10.00
N TYR A 121 5.39 -13.92 11.26
CA TYR A 121 4.65 -13.04 12.15
C TYR A 121 5.36 -11.69 12.35
N PHE A 122 6.66 -11.72 12.62
CA PHE A 122 7.44 -10.50 12.88
C PHE A 122 7.58 -9.63 11.64
N PHE A 123 7.86 -10.23 10.47
CA PHE A 123 7.93 -9.49 9.21
C PHE A 123 6.60 -8.83 8.87
N MET A 124 5.49 -9.58 8.94
CA MET A 124 4.16 -9.06 8.64
C MET A 124 3.76 -7.91 9.59
N ALA A 125 4.03 -8.06 10.90
CA ALA A 125 3.77 -7.02 11.88
C ALA A 125 4.61 -5.75 11.62
N CYS A 126 5.90 -5.90 11.31
CA CYS A 126 6.77 -4.77 10.97
C CYS A 126 6.29 -4.05 9.71
N TRP A 127 5.90 -4.80 8.67
CA TRP A 127 5.44 -4.24 7.42
C TRP A 127 4.11 -3.51 7.58
N ALA A 128 3.17 -4.08 8.34
CA ALA A 128 1.89 -3.44 8.67
C ALA A 128 2.07 -2.13 9.46
N ALA A 129 2.91 -2.15 10.51
CA ALA A 129 3.16 -0.97 11.34
C ALA A 129 3.84 0.17 10.55
N THR A 130 4.78 -0.18 9.68
CA THR A 130 5.40 0.78 8.75
C THR A 130 4.37 1.36 7.78
N GLY A 131 3.55 0.50 7.16
CA GLY A 131 2.51 0.92 6.21
C GLY A 131 1.52 1.89 6.83
N GLU A 132 1.09 1.63 8.06
CA GLU A 132 0.21 2.53 8.82
C GLU A 132 0.87 3.89 9.07
N ARG A 133 2.15 3.92 9.46
CA ARG A 133 2.89 5.17 9.71
C ARG A 133 3.04 6.02 8.46
N ILE A 134 3.39 5.41 7.33
CA ILE A 134 3.55 6.11 6.05
C ILE A 134 2.20 6.67 5.60
N THR A 135 1.16 5.84 5.64
CA THR A 135 -0.21 6.21 5.29
C THR A 135 -0.72 7.38 6.13
N ARG A 136 -0.47 7.35 7.44
CA ARG A 136 -0.87 8.43 8.35
C ARG A 136 -0.23 9.77 7.97
N LYS A 137 1.06 9.79 7.62
CA LYS A 137 1.75 11.01 7.17
C LYS A 137 1.18 11.54 5.86
N ILE A 138 0.92 10.65 4.90
CA ILE A 138 0.29 11.02 3.62
C ILE A 138 -1.09 11.63 3.86
N ARG A 139 -1.90 11.01 4.74
CA ARG A 139 -3.23 11.53 5.10
C ARG A 139 -3.17 12.94 5.69
N GLU A 140 -2.19 13.21 6.55
CA GLU A 140 -2.02 14.53 7.17
C GLU A 140 -1.65 15.61 6.15
N GLU A 141 -0.69 15.35 5.27
CA GLU A 141 -0.30 16.30 4.22
C GLU A 141 -1.41 16.49 3.18
N TYR A 142 -2.12 15.42 2.83
CA TYR A 142 -3.26 15.49 1.91
C TYR A 142 -4.41 16.32 2.49
N LEU A 143 -4.78 16.11 3.75
CA LEU A 143 -5.78 16.92 4.43
C LEU A 143 -5.35 18.39 4.53
N ARG A 144 -4.08 18.65 4.82
CA ARG A 144 -3.54 20.02 4.87
C ARG A 144 -3.62 20.71 3.51
N ALA A 145 -3.37 20.00 2.41
CA ALA A 145 -3.50 20.53 1.06
C ALA A 145 -4.96 20.83 0.70
N VAL A 146 -5.88 19.89 1.01
CA VAL A 146 -7.32 20.06 0.76
C VAL A 146 -7.89 21.26 1.54
N LEU A 147 -7.52 21.43 2.81
CA LEU A 147 -7.96 22.57 3.63
C LEU A 147 -7.43 23.93 3.15
N ARG A 148 -6.40 23.96 2.30
CA ARG A 148 -5.87 25.19 1.69
C ARG A 148 -6.54 25.53 0.35
N GLN A 149 -7.45 24.68 -0.15
CA GLN A 149 -8.11 24.88 -1.43
C GLN A 149 -9.30 25.86 -1.31
N ASN A 150 -9.60 26.58 -2.40
CA ASN A 150 -10.59 27.65 -2.40
C ASN A 150 -12.04 27.11 -2.21
N ILE A 151 -12.93 27.92 -1.62
CA ILE A 151 -14.31 27.54 -1.27
C ILE A 151 -15.14 27.05 -2.48
N ALA A 152 -14.81 27.52 -3.69
CA ALA A 152 -15.42 27.09 -4.95
C ALA A 152 -15.18 25.59 -5.28
N TYR A 153 -14.12 24.98 -4.74
CA TYR A 153 -13.86 23.53 -4.87
C TYR A 153 -14.79 22.72 -3.96
N PHE A 154 -15.02 23.21 -2.74
CA PHE A 154 -15.92 22.57 -1.77
C PHE A 154 -17.40 22.65 -2.20
N ASP A 155 -17.77 23.70 -2.90
CA ASP A 155 -19.14 23.90 -3.40
C ASP A 155 -19.52 22.91 -4.52
N LYS A 156 -18.55 22.50 -5.36
CA LYS A 156 -18.78 21.49 -6.43
C LYS A 156 -18.73 20.03 -5.97
N LEU A 157 -17.92 19.72 -4.95
CA LEU A 157 -17.71 18.34 -4.50
C LEU A 157 -18.66 17.90 -3.38
N GLY A 158 -19.29 18.84 -2.66
CA GLY A 158 -20.08 18.53 -1.46
C GLY A 158 -19.19 18.06 -0.31
N ALA A 159 -19.31 18.69 0.86
CA ALA A 159 -18.40 18.46 2.00
C ALA A 159 -18.26 16.98 2.44
N GLY A 160 -19.29 16.15 2.19
CA GLY A 160 -19.28 14.72 2.49
C GLY A 160 -18.47 13.85 1.51
N GLU A 161 -18.38 14.24 0.23
CA GLU A 161 -17.67 13.45 -0.78
C GLU A 161 -16.16 13.63 -0.70
N VAL A 162 -15.69 14.82 -0.33
CA VAL A 162 -14.26 15.11 -0.13
C VAL A 162 -13.67 14.23 0.97
N THR A 163 -14.35 14.11 2.11
CA THR A 163 -13.91 13.25 3.23
C THR A 163 -13.87 11.77 2.85
N THR A 164 -14.84 11.33 2.03
CA THR A 164 -14.93 9.96 1.55
C THR A 164 -13.81 9.63 0.55
N ARG A 165 -13.52 10.54 -0.38
CA ARG A 165 -12.38 10.40 -1.32
C ARG A 165 -11.05 10.35 -0.59
N ILE A 166 -10.80 11.26 0.37
CA ILE A 166 -9.58 11.23 1.19
C ILE A 166 -9.39 9.87 1.86
N THR A 167 -10.46 9.34 2.46
CA THR A 167 -10.40 8.07 3.18
C THR A 167 -10.13 6.91 2.24
N ASN A 168 -10.85 6.85 1.10
CA ASN A 168 -10.70 5.79 0.10
C ASN A 168 -9.32 5.82 -0.57
N ASP A 169 -8.86 6.99 -1.02
CA ASP A 169 -7.55 7.13 -1.67
C ASP A 169 -6.42 6.75 -0.72
N THR A 170 -6.54 7.15 0.55
CA THR A 170 -5.54 6.79 1.56
C THR A 170 -5.56 5.28 1.86
N HIS A 171 -6.74 4.66 1.88
CA HIS A 171 -6.86 3.20 2.08
C HIS A 171 -6.21 2.43 0.93
N LEU A 172 -6.46 2.84 -0.31
CA LEU A 172 -5.84 2.24 -1.50
C LEU A 172 -4.31 2.37 -1.48
N ILE A 173 -3.79 3.49 -1.01
CA ILE A 173 -2.34 3.69 -0.83
C ILE A 173 -1.81 2.77 0.29
N GLN A 174 -2.53 2.62 1.40
CA GLN A 174 -2.14 1.72 2.50
C GLN A 174 -2.07 0.26 2.05
N ASP A 175 -3.09 -0.21 1.34
CA ASP A 175 -3.15 -1.57 0.80
C ASP A 175 -2.02 -1.79 -0.24
N GLY A 176 -1.80 -0.80 -1.11
CA GLY A 176 -0.73 -0.84 -2.11
C GLY A 176 0.67 -0.93 -1.50
N ILE A 177 0.95 -0.18 -0.42
CA ILE A 177 2.26 -0.18 0.25
C ILE A 177 2.42 -1.39 1.16
N SER A 178 1.37 -1.76 1.91
CA SER A 178 1.48 -2.76 2.97
C SER A 178 1.28 -4.17 2.43
N GLU A 179 0.26 -4.40 1.63
CA GLU A 179 -0.10 -5.75 1.21
C GLU A 179 0.75 -6.19 0.02
N LYS A 180 0.84 -5.35 -1.02
CA LYS A 180 1.51 -5.75 -2.27
C LYS A 180 3.02 -5.83 -2.16
N VAL A 181 3.64 -4.93 -1.39
CA VAL A 181 5.10 -4.97 -1.23
C VAL A 181 5.52 -6.14 -0.32
N SER A 182 4.73 -6.44 0.72
CA SER A 182 4.95 -7.64 1.54
C SER A 182 4.83 -8.92 0.71
N MET A 183 3.78 -9.05 -0.11
CA MET A 183 3.60 -10.20 -1.02
C MET A 183 4.68 -10.31 -2.10
N ALA A 184 5.28 -9.21 -2.54
CA ALA A 184 6.34 -9.25 -3.54
C ALA A 184 7.69 -9.76 -2.98
N PHE A 185 7.89 -9.63 -1.66
CA PHE A 185 9.11 -10.09 -0.98
C PHE A 185 8.97 -11.44 -0.27
N SER A 186 7.73 -11.92 -0.07
CA SER A 186 7.39 -13.27 0.41
C SER A 186 7.48 -14.31 -0.70
#